data_AF-A0A9W9ZEC5-F1
#
_entry.id   AF-A0A9W9ZEC5-F1
#
_cell.length_a   1.000
_cell.length_b   1.000
_cell.length_c   1.000
_cell.angle_alpha   90.00
_cell.angle_beta   90.00
_cell.angle_gamma   90.00
#
_symmetry.space_group_name_H-M   'P 1'
#
loop_
_entity.id
_entity.type
_entity.pdbx_description
1 polymer ?
#
loop_
_entity_poly.entity_id
_entity_poly.type
_entity_poly.pdbx_seq_one_letter_code
_entity_poly.pdbx_strand_id
1 'polypeptide(L)'
;MTRDAVGLCKAVGYENAGTVEFLLDPQGNHYFIEVNARLQVEHTVTEEITGVDLVRAQIGVAEGKSLEEIGLRQEDIKVTGAAIQARITTEDPANDFTPDTGRIEVFRTGEGMGIRLDEIPCSLVLWSLLITIPC
;
A
#
# COMPACT_ATOMS: atom_id res chain seq x y z
N MET A 1 17.58 -2.19 6.29
CA MET A 1 16.21 -1.72 5.94
C MET A 1 15.22 -1.89 7.09
N THR A 2 14.55 -3.03 7.31
CA THR A 2 13.48 -3.15 8.34
C THR A 2 13.94 -2.76 9.75
N ARG A 3 15.12 -3.23 10.18
CA ARG A 3 15.69 -2.87 11.49
C ARG A 3 15.91 -1.37 11.64
N ASP A 4 16.37 -0.71 10.57
CA ASP A 4 16.69 0.72 10.59
C ASP A 4 15.42 1.57 10.60
N ALA A 5 14.40 1.17 9.82
CA ALA A 5 13.07 1.76 9.86
C ALA A 5 12.45 1.66 11.27
N VAL A 6 12.49 0.47 11.89
CA VAL A 6 12.00 0.28 13.27
C VAL A 6 12.82 1.12 14.27
N GLY A 7 14.13 1.19 14.10
CA GLY A 7 15.02 2.01 14.92
C GLY A 7 14.66 3.49 14.86
N LEU A 8 14.44 4.01 13.66
CA LEU A 8 13.99 5.39 13.42
C LEU A 8 12.65 5.66 14.10
N CYS A 9 11.64 4.82 13.85
CA CYS A 9 10.31 4.99 14.44
C CYS A 9 10.34 4.95 15.97
N LYS A 10 11.14 4.07 16.57
CA LYS A 10 11.34 4.02 18.02
C LYS A 10 12.02 5.27 18.58
N ALA A 11 13.02 5.80 17.86
CA ALA A 11 13.76 6.97 18.32
C ALA A 11 12.90 8.25 18.36
N VAL A 12 11.92 8.37 17.46
CA VAL A 12 11.02 9.53 17.40
C VAL A 12 9.68 9.31 18.11
N GLY A 13 9.44 8.12 18.66
CA GLY A 13 8.15 7.77 19.25
C GLY A 13 7.01 7.79 18.23
N TYR A 14 7.26 7.27 17.02
CA TYR A 14 6.30 7.31 15.92
C TYR A 14 5.01 6.57 16.29
N GLU A 15 3.88 7.17 15.96
CA GLU A 15 2.55 6.65 16.23
C GLU A 15 1.75 6.51 14.93
N ASN A 16 0.85 5.53 14.90
CA ASN A 16 0.00 5.21 13.75
C ASN A 16 0.78 4.62 12.54
N ALA A 17 0.18 4.55 11.36
CA ALA A 17 0.81 3.99 10.17
C ALA A 17 1.69 5.04 9.44
N GLY A 18 2.77 4.58 8.83
CA GLY A 18 3.64 5.38 7.98
C GLY A 18 4.66 4.53 7.25
N THR A 19 5.32 5.12 6.25
CA THR A 19 6.31 4.45 5.42
C THR A 19 7.66 5.12 5.56
N VAL A 20 8.72 4.33 5.73
CA VAL A 20 10.11 4.80 5.71
C VAL A 20 10.72 4.42 4.37
N GLU A 21 11.13 5.42 3.60
CA GLU A 21 11.63 5.21 2.24
C GLU A 21 13.16 5.19 2.19
N PHE A 22 13.68 4.29 1.36
CA PHE A 22 15.11 4.10 1.16
C PHE A 22 15.43 4.01 -0.34
N LEU A 23 16.55 4.58 -0.76
CA LEU A 23 17.21 4.22 -2.02
C LEU A 23 18.11 3.03 -1.79
N LEU A 24 18.10 2.06 -2.71
CA LEU A 24 19.02 0.93 -2.74
C LEU A 24 19.96 1.10 -3.92
N ASP A 25 21.28 1.07 -3.67
CA ASP A 25 22.27 1.09 -4.74
C ASP A 25 22.52 -0.33 -5.32
N PRO A 26 23.19 -0.46 -6.47
CA PRO A 26 23.51 -1.76 -7.05
C PRO A 26 24.45 -2.64 -6.21
N GLN A 27 25.11 -2.07 -5.21
CA GLN A 27 25.99 -2.77 -4.27
C GLN A 27 25.23 -3.30 -3.04
N GLY A 28 23.93 -2.97 -2.92
CA GLY A 28 23.07 -3.38 -1.83
C GLY A 28 23.10 -2.46 -0.61
N ASN A 29 23.74 -1.29 -0.70
CA ASN A 29 23.67 -0.29 0.36
C ASN A 29 22.33 0.46 0.27
N HIS A 30 21.66 0.64 1.41
CA HIS A 30 20.43 1.40 1.50
C HIS A 30 20.63 2.75 2.18
N TYR A 31 19.96 3.79 1.68
CA TYR A 31 20.07 5.17 2.15
C TYR A 31 18.68 5.72 2.45
N PHE A 32 18.48 6.22 3.67
CA PHE A 32 17.22 6.86 4.06
C PHE A 32 16.93 8.09 3.20
N ILE A 33 15.68 8.25 2.76
CA ILE A 33 15.21 9.43 2.01
C ILE A 33 14.27 10.24 2.88
N GLU A 34 13.14 9.64 3.27
CA GLU A 34 12.05 10.33 3.96
C GLU A 34 11.15 9.37 4.73
N VAL A 35 10.25 9.95 5.53
CA VAL A 35 9.15 9.25 6.16
C VAL A 35 7.85 9.85 5.64
N ASN A 36 7.02 9.03 5.01
CA ASN A 36 5.64 9.37 4.68
C ASN A 36 4.77 9.09 5.91
N ALA A 37 4.46 10.13 6.68
CA ALA A 37 3.75 10.02 7.95
C ALA A 37 2.21 9.84 7.79
N ARG A 38 1.82 8.96 6.87
CA ARG A 38 0.43 8.64 6.50
C ARG A 38 0.38 7.31 5.76
N LEU A 39 -0.81 6.74 5.66
CA LEU A 39 -1.05 5.60 4.77
C LEU A 39 -0.81 6.01 3.31
N GLN A 40 -0.13 5.16 2.56
CA GLN A 40 0.12 5.37 1.13
C GLN A 40 -0.84 4.56 0.26
N VAL A 41 -0.97 4.94 -1.01
CA VAL A 41 -1.93 4.32 -1.94
C VAL A 41 -1.58 2.85 -2.18
N GLU A 42 -0.30 2.52 -2.12
CA GLU A 42 0.27 1.19 -2.29
C GLU A 42 0.17 0.29 -1.06
N HIS A 43 -0.48 0.72 0.03
CA HIS A 43 -0.62 -0.12 1.24
C HIS A 43 -1.27 -1.48 0.95
N THR A 44 -2.15 -1.56 -0.06
CA THR A 44 -2.91 -2.76 -0.41
C THR A 44 -2.01 -3.96 -0.73
N VAL A 45 -0.85 -3.76 -1.37
CA VAL A 45 0.11 -4.86 -1.65
C VAL A 45 0.64 -5.48 -0.35
N THR A 46 0.83 -4.64 0.68
CA THR A 46 1.32 -5.08 1.99
C THR A 46 0.21 -5.82 2.74
N GLU A 47 -1.03 -5.35 2.65
CA GLU A 47 -2.18 -6.03 3.25
C GLU A 47 -2.36 -7.44 2.68
N GLU A 48 -2.26 -7.63 1.36
CA GLU A 48 -2.45 -8.95 0.75
C GLU A 48 -1.38 -9.96 1.16
N ILE A 49 -0.11 -9.55 1.18
CA ILE A 49 0.97 -10.49 1.48
C ILE A 49 1.13 -10.74 2.98
N THR A 50 0.60 -9.87 3.85
CA THR A 50 0.69 -10.04 5.31
C THR A 50 -0.62 -10.47 5.96
N GLY A 51 -1.76 -10.29 5.29
CA GLY A 51 -3.09 -10.47 5.85
C GLY A 51 -3.48 -9.41 6.89
N VAL A 52 -2.73 -8.31 7.01
CA VAL A 52 -2.97 -7.25 7.98
C VAL A 52 -3.76 -6.12 7.34
N ASP A 53 -4.95 -5.83 7.86
CA ASP A 53 -5.74 -4.65 7.52
C ASP A 53 -5.16 -3.41 8.22
N LEU A 54 -4.44 -2.60 7.45
CA LEU A 54 -3.70 -1.45 7.96
C LEU A 54 -4.65 -0.31 8.31
N VAL A 55 -5.73 -0.10 7.55
CA VAL A 55 -6.72 0.95 7.84
C VAL A 55 -7.40 0.69 9.18
N ARG A 56 -7.82 -0.56 9.43
CA ARG A 56 -8.40 -0.96 10.72
C ARG A 56 -7.39 -0.83 11.86
N ALA A 57 -6.14 -1.19 11.62
CA ALA A 57 -5.07 -1.03 12.61
C ALA A 57 -4.88 0.46 12.98
N GLN A 58 -4.88 1.37 12.01
CA GLN A 58 -4.79 2.82 12.25
C GLN A 58 -5.92 3.34 13.15
N ILE A 59 -7.15 2.89 12.91
CA ILE A 59 -8.31 3.24 13.74
C ILE A 59 -8.10 2.73 15.18
N GLY A 60 -7.70 1.47 15.34
CA GLY A 60 -7.46 0.89 16.66
C GLY A 60 -6.36 1.62 17.44
N VAL A 61 -5.25 1.98 16.78
CA VAL A 61 -4.19 2.79 17.39
C VAL A 61 -4.72 4.18 17.79
N ALA A 62 -5.52 4.83 16.93
CA ALA A 62 -6.13 6.12 17.24
C ALA A 62 -7.15 6.06 18.39
N GLU A 63 -7.76 4.90 18.64
CA GLU A 63 -8.58 4.62 19.82
C GLU A 63 -7.75 4.40 21.11
N GLY A 64 -6.42 4.45 21.02
CA GLY A 64 -5.49 4.25 22.14
C GLY A 64 -5.18 2.79 22.43
N LYS A 65 -5.55 1.85 21.55
CA LYS A 65 -5.19 0.43 21.69
C LYS A 65 -3.72 0.23 21.35
N SER A 66 -3.06 -0.62 22.12
CA SER A 66 -1.73 -1.14 21.82
C SER A 66 -1.75 -2.04 20.58
N LEU A 67 -0.58 -2.25 19.96
CA LEU A 67 -0.44 -3.16 18.82
C LEU A 67 -0.88 -4.59 19.17
N GLU A 68 -0.62 -5.05 20.40
CA GLU A 68 -1.02 -6.37 20.87
C GLU A 68 -2.55 -6.51 20.97
N GLU A 69 -3.25 -5.47 21.45
CA GLU A 69 -4.72 -5.46 21.57
C GLU A 69 -5.43 -5.48 20.21
N ILE A 70 -4.79 -4.94 19.18
CA ILE A 70 -5.28 -5.04 17.78
C ILE A 70 -4.75 -6.27 17.05
N GLY A 71 -4.07 -7.19 17.75
CA GLY A 71 -3.62 -8.47 17.22
C GLY A 71 -2.33 -8.41 16.39
N LEU A 72 -1.52 -7.37 16.54
CA LEU A 72 -0.26 -7.19 15.82
C LEU A 72 0.95 -7.42 16.74
N ARG A 73 1.64 -8.54 16.51
CA ARG A 73 2.94 -8.85 17.13
C ARG A 73 3.96 -9.16 16.05
N GLN A 74 5.20 -8.71 16.26
CA GLN A 74 6.25 -8.83 15.25
C GLN A 74 6.54 -10.29 14.86
N GLU A 75 6.42 -11.24 15.80
CA GLU A 75 6.60 -12.68 15.52
C GLU A 75 5.46 -13.31 14.70
N ASP A 76 4.28 -12.69 14.67
CA ASP A 76 3.11 -13.23 13.96
C ASP A 76 3.02 -12.72 12.52
N ILE A 77 3.72 -11.62 12.19
CA ILE A 77 3.73 -11.05 10.84
C ILE A 77 4.55 -11.93 9.91
N LYS A 78 3.87 -12.58 8.96
CA LYS A 78 4.48 -13.44 7.93
C LYS A 78 4.14 -12.93 6.55
N VAL A 79 5.12 -12.91 5.66
CA VAL A 79 4.93 -12.61 4.25
C VAL A 79 4.58 -13.90 3.51
N THR A 80 3.44 -13.92 2.83
CA THR A 80 2.96 -15.05 2.04
C THR A 80 2.69 -14.60 0.61
N GLY A 81 3.30 -15.27 -0.37
CA GLY A 81 3.11 -14.94 -1.77
C GLY A 81 3.78 -13.63 -2.19
N ALA A 82 3.30 -13.08 -3.30
CA ALA A 82 3.61 -11.73 -3.76
C ALA A 82 2.32 -11.04 -4.22
N ALA A 83 2.30 -9.71 -4.23
CA ALA A 83 1.19 -8.94 -4.74
C ALA A 83 1.70 -7.77 -5.59
N ILE A 84 0.97 -7.43 -6.66
CA ILE A 84 1.31 -6.34 -7.59
C ILE A 84 0.10 -5.43 -7.73
N GLN A 85 0.30 -4.14 -7.48
CA GLN A 85 -0.71 -3.10 -7.70
C GLN A 85 -0.42 -2.34 -8.99
N ALA A 86 -1.46 -2.15 -9.81
CA ALA A 86 -1.47 -1.29 -10.97
C ALA A 86 -2.54 -0.22 -10.82
N ARG A 87 -2.23 1.03 -11.18
CA ARG A 87 -3.24 2.09 -11.24
C ARG A 87 -3.75 2.26 -12.65
N ILE A 88 -5.07 2.17 -12.82
CA ILE A 88 -5.73 2.42 -14.09
C ILE A 88 -6.19 3.87 -14.10
N THR A 89 -5.67 4.64 -15.06
CA THR A 89 -5.93 6.08 -15.23
C THR A 89 -6.55 6.35 -16.60
N THR A 90 -7.05 7.58 -16.82
CA THR A 90 -7.47 8.04 -18.17
C THR A 90 -6.29 8.57 -19.00
N GLU A 91 -5.05 8.43 -18.53
CA GLU A 91 -3.88 8.90 -19.27
C GLU A 91 -3.70 8.06 -20.53
N ASP A 92 -3.73 8.71 -21.70
CA ASP A 92 -3.60 8.03 -22.99
C ASP A 92 -2.12 7.91 -23.40
N PRO A 93 -1.54 6.70 -23.47
CA PRO A 93 -0.14 6.51 -23.89
C PRO A 93 0.12 6.96 -25.33
N ALA A 94 -0.90 7.01 -26.20
CA ALA A 94 -0.78 7.48 -27.57
C ALA A 94 -0.81 9.00 -27.69
N ASN A 95 -1.21 9.71 -26.62
CA ASN A 95 -1.33 11.16 -26.54
C ASN A 95 -0.51 11.72 -25.35
N ASP A 96 0.76 11.30 -25.27
CA ASP A 96 1.74 11.75 -24.27
C ASP A 96 1.27 11.62 -22.80
N PHE A 97 0.47 10.60 -22.50
CA PHE A 97 -0.13 10.37 -21.17
C PHE A 97 -1.01 11.53 -20.70
N THR A 98 -1.57 12.31 -21.63
CA THR A 98 -2.53 13.34 -21.29
C THR A 98 -3.81 12.70 -20.72
N PRO A 99 -4.35 13.18 -19.59
CA PRO A 99 -5.61 12.65 -19.06
C PRO A 99 -6.77 12.90 -20.02
N ASP A 100 -7.43 11.82 -20.46
CA ASP A 100 -8.66 11.92 -21.24
C ASP A 100 -9.86 12.28 -20.34
N THR A 101 -10.86 12.93 -20.94
CA THR A 101 -12.07 13.41 -20.27
C THR A 101 -13.31 13.03 -21.06
N GLY A 102 -14.39 12.70 -20.37
CA GLY A 102 -15.63 12.32 -21.02
C GLY A 102 -16.49 11.43 -20.13
N ARG A 103 -17.54 10.88 -20.73
CA ARG A 103 -18.43 9.93 -20.05
C ARG A 103 -17.95 8.51 -20.32
N ILE A 104 -17.79 7.74 -19.25
CA ILE A 104 -17.56 6.29 -19.36
C ILE A 104 -18.90 5.63 -19.74
N GLU A 105 -19.01 5.19 -20.99
CA GLU A 105 -20.24 4.54 -21.50
C GLU A 105 -20.33 3.06 -21.07
N VAL A 106 -19.19 2.38 -20.95
CA VAL A 106 -19.11 0.98 -20.52
C VAL A 106 -17.96 0.83 -19.54
N PHE A 107 -18.25 0.21 -18.39
CA PHE A 107 -17.26 -0.16 -17.39
C PHE A 107 -17.50 -1.62 -16.98
N ARG A 108 -16.46 -2.46 -17.10
CA ARG A 108 -16.47 -3.86 -16.68
C ARG A 108 -15.15 -4.14 -15.98
N THR A 109 -15.24 -4.61 -14.75
CA THR A 109 -14.08 -4.93 -13.92
C THR A 109 -13.68 -6.39 -14.08
N GLY A 110 -12.43 -6.70 -13.78
CA GLY A 110 -11.96 -8.08 -13.65
C GLY A 110 -12.34 -8.63 -12.29
N GLU A 111 -12.80 -9.88 -12.25
CA GLU A 111 -13.14 -10.58 -11.00
C GLU A 111 -12.44 -11.93 -10.96
N GLY A 112 -12.12 -12.43 -9.76
CA GLY A 112 -11.49 -13.74 -9.60
C GLY A 112 -10.70 -13.88 -8.30
N MET A 113 -10.26 -15.10 -8.03
CA MET A 113 -9.38 -15.38 -6.89
C MET A 113 -8.04 -14.66 -7.08
N GLY A 114 -7.60 -13.94 -6.05
CA GLY A 114 -6.36 -13.15 -6.08
C GLY A 114 -6.48 -11.82 -6.82
N ILE A 115 -7.70 -11.37 -7.14
CA ILE A 115 -7.95 -10.03 -7.70
C ILE A 115 -8.64 -9.19 -6.62
N ARG A 116 -8.00 -8.06 -6.27
CA ARG A 116 -8.58 -7.01 -5.42
C ARG A 116 -8.73 -5.72 -6.21
N LEU A 117 -9.85 -5.05 -6.01
CA LEU A 117 -10.21 -3.78 -6.63
C LEU A 117 -10.53 -2.76 -5.55
N ASP A 118 -9.77 -1.67 -5.52
CA ASP A 118 -10.04 -0.52 -4.66
C ASP A 118 -10.60 0.63 -5.52
N GLU A 119 -11.84 1.00 -5.23
CA GLU A 119 -12.72 1.80 -6.09
C GLU A 119 -13.00 3.21 -5.53
N ILE A 120 -12.99 4.24 -6.39
CA ILE A 120 -13.43 5.61 -6.04
C ILE A 120 -14.61 5.99 -6.95
N PRO A 121 -15.75 6.47 -6.41
CA PRO A 121 -16.90 6.83 -7.23
C PRO A 121 -16.61 8.03 -8.15
N CYS A 122 -16.53 7.72 -9.45
CA CYS A 122 -16.91 8.52 -10.63
C CYS A 122 -16.72 10.05 -10.54
N SER A 123 -15.51 10.53 -10.85
CA SER A 123 -15.25 11.85 -11.45
C SER A 123 -13.80 12.02 -11.92
N LEU A 124 -12.88 11.22 -11.39
CA LEU A 124 -11.47 11.13 -11.78
C LEU A 124 -11.09 9.65 -11.75
N VAL A 125 -10.79 9.04 -12.89
CA VAL A 125 -10.47 7.61 -12.98
C VAL A 125 -9.06 7.41 -12.44
N LEU A 126 -8.95 7.09 -11.15
CA LEU A 126 -7.77 6.47 -10.55
C LEU A 126 -8.28 5.24 -9.80
N TRP A 127 -8.05 4.05 -10.35
CA TRP A 127 -8.42 2.78 -9.72
C TRP A 127 -7.16 1.98 -9.46
N SER A 128 -7.09 1.25 -8.35
CA SER A 128 -5.98 0.33 -8.09
C SER A 128 -6.45 -1.11 -8.29
N LEU A 129 -5.86 -1.80 -9.26
CA LEU A 129 -5.99 -3.23 -9.47
C LEU A 129 -4.82 -3.92 -8.77
N LEU A 130 -5.12 -4.85 -7.86
CA LEU A 130 -4.13 -5.62 -7.16
C LEU A 130 -4.26 -7.10 -7.52
N ILE A 131 -3.13 -7.70 -7.90
CA ILE A 131 -3.04 -9.11 -8.29
C ILE A 131 -2.14 -9.84 -7.30
N THR A 132 -2.70 -10.82 -6.60
CA THR A 132 -1.96 -11.71 -5.71
C THR A 132 -1.45 -12.92 -6.49
N ILE A 133 -0.15 -13.18 -6.39
CA ILE A 133 0.53 -14.31 -7.01
C ILE A 133 0.74 -15.36 -5.91
N PRO A 134 -0.03 -16.47 -5.92
CA PRO A 134 0.22 -17.57 -5.00
C PRO A 134 1.58 -18.22 -5.31
N CYS A 135 2.39 -18.43 -4.26
CA CYS A 135 3.62 -19.23 -4.34
C CYS A 135 3.30 -20.72 -4.19
#